data_AF-A0A3M1SS91-F1
#
_entry.id   AF-A0A3M1SS91-F1
#
_cell.length_a   1.000
_cell.length_b   1.000
_cell.length_c   1.000
_cell.angle_alpha   90.00
_cell.angle_beta   90.00
_cell.angle_gamma   90.00
#
_symmetry.space_group_name_H-M   'P 1'
#
loop_
_entity.id
_entity.type
_entity.pdbx_description
1 polymer ?
#
loop_
_entity_poly.entity_id
_entity_poly.type
_entity_poly.pdbx_seq_one_letter_code
_entity_poly.pdbx_strand_id
1 'polypeptide(L)'
;MAAQNPELWHGSVEKAQLIEKLLDIGVALSGSYNLGELLNLILSKSREITCSDAGSVYLVDKSDPRQPMLLFKAAQNASRPFVS
;
A
#
# COMPACT_ATOMS: atom_id res chain seq x y z
N MET A 1 20.24 22.42 -24.04
CA MET A 1 19.04 21.66 -24.45
C MET A 1 18.78 20.58 -23.41
N ALA A 2 17.88 20.83 -22.47
CA ALA A 2 17.21 19.84 -21.61
C ALA A 2 16.11 20.60 -20.85
N ALA A 3 14.88 20.55 -21.36
CA ALA A 3 13.73 21.14 -20.68
C ALA A 3 13.39 20.27 -19.47
N GLN A 4 13.61 20.80 -18.27
CA GLN A 4 13.05 20.24 -17.04
C GLN A 4 11.55 20.50 -17.05
N ASN A 5 10.77 19.43 -17.25
CA ASN A 5 9.32 19.47 -17.34
C ASN A 5 8.71 19.40 -15.93
N PRO A 6 8.16 20.49 -15.35
CA PRO A 6 7.65 20.53 -13.98
C PRO A 6 6.35 19.73 -13.77
N GLU A 7 5.70 19.34 -14.87
CA GLU A 7 4.39 18.67 -14.91
C GLU A 7 4.43 17.21 -14.39
N LEU A 8 5.59 16.56 -14.34
CA LEU A 8 5.72 15.15 -13.93
C LEU A 8 5.47 14.94 -12.42
N TRP A 9 5.68 15.97 -11.60
CA TRP A 9 5.60 15.85 -10.14
C TRP A 9 4.16 15.95 -9.61
N HIS A 10 3.31 16.73 -10.28
CA HIS A 10 1.92 16.95 -9.85
C HIS A 10 1.09 15.66 -9.92
N GLY A 11 1.22 14.89 -11.00
CA GLY A 11 0.47 13.63 -11.17
C GLY A 11 0.88 12.52 -10.18
N SER A 12 2.10 12.56 -9.63
CA SER A 12 2.55 11.58 -8.61
C SER A 12 1.99 11.89 -7.22
N VAL A 13 1.89 13.18 -6.87
CA VAL A 13 1.32 13.62 -5.58
C VAL A 13 -0.18 13.35 -5.53
N GLU A 14 -0.91 13.61 -6.63
CA GLU A 14 -2.35 13.32 -6.71
C GLU A 14 -2.65 11.81 -6.57
N LYS A 15 -1.82 10.96 -7.18
CA LYS A 15 -1.94 9.51 -7.04
C LYS A 15 -1.69 9.03 -5.60
N ALA A 16 -0.71 9.61 -4.91
CA ALA A 16 -0.43 9.29 -3.51
C ALA A 16 -1.61 9.67 -2.60
N GLN A 17 -2.18 10.86 -2.79
CA GLN A 17 -3.36 11.30 -2.03
C GLN A 17 -4.60 10.44 -2.29
N LEU A 18 -4.78 9.96 -3.52
CA LEU A 18 -5.86 9.03 -3.83
C LEU A 18 -5.68 7.68 -3.12
N ILE A 19 -4.45 7.18 -3.03
CA ILE A 19 -4.12 5.96 -2.28
C ILE A 19 -4.44 6.12 -0.80
N GLU A 20 -4.04 7.22 -0.18
CA GLU A 20 -4.33 7.48 1.25
C GLU A 20 -5.84 7.49 1.52
N LYS A 21 -6.62 8.16 0.67
CA LYS A 21 -8.09 8.17 0.80
C LYS A 21 -8.70 6.78 0.63
N LEU A 22 -8.21 5.97 -0.31
CA LEU A 22 -8.68 4.60 -0.49
C LEU A 22 -8.30 3.70 0.69
N LEU A 23 -7.14 3.93 1.29
CA LEU A 23 -6.69 3.25 2.51
C LEU A 23 -7.59 3.59 3.69
N ASP A 24 -7.89 4.88 3.91
CA ASP A 24 -8.76 5.34 4.98
C ASP A 24 -10.18 4.76 4.87
N ILE A 25 -10.74 4.74 3.66
CA ILE A 25 -12.03 4.11 3.37
C ILE A 25 -11.97 2.61 3.66
N GLY A 26 -10.89 1.94 3.23
CA GLY A 26 -10.64 0.54 3.54
C GLY A 26 -10.62 0.28 5.04
N VAL A 27 -9.82 1.02 5.79
CA VAL A 27 -9.69 0.88 7.25
C VAL A 27 -11.05 1.05 7.92
N ALA A 28 -11.85 2.05 7.52
CA ALA A 28 -13.20 2.25 8.02
C ALA A 28 -14.15 1.08 7.69
N LEU A 29 -14.03 0.49 6.50
CA LEU A 29 -14.84 -0.67 6.07
C LEU A 29 -14.38 -2.00 6.69
N SER A 30 -13.10 -2.12 7.08
CA SER A 30 -12.55 -3.33 7.72
C SER A 30 -13.08 -3.56 9.14
N GLY A 31 -13.69 -2.53 9.75
CA GLY A 31 -14.42 -2.68 11.02
C GLY A 31 -15.61 -3.63 10.94
N SER A 32 -16.03 -4.04 9.74
CA SER A 32 -17.14 -4.99 9.52
C SER A 32 -16.82 -6.19 8.60
N TYR A 33 -15.69 -6.21 7.86
CA TYR A 33 -15.31 -7.29 6.92
C TYR A 33 -13.79 -7.57 6.84
N ASN A 34 -13.46 -8.75 6.31
CA ASN A 34 -12.15 -9.41 6.25
C ASN A 34 -10.96 -8.47 5.93
N LEU A 35 -10.28 -7.99 6.98
CA LEU A 35 -9.08 -7.15 6.90
C LEU A 35 -8.00 -7.71 5.96
N GLY A 36 -7.87 -9.03 5.87
CA GLY A 36 -6.89 -9.67 4.98
C GLY A 36 -7.16 -9.41 3.50
N GLU A 37 -8.42 -9.43 3.06
CA GLU A 37 -8.79 -9.13 1.68
C GLU A 37 -8.52 -7.67 1.33
N LEU A 38 -8.84 -6.77 2.25
CA LEU A 38 -8.57 -5.35 2.07
C LEU A 38 -7.07 -5.06 1.93
N LEU A 39 -6.23 -5.60 2.82
CA LEU A 39 -4.78 -5.38 2.77
C LEU A 39 -4.19 -5.95 1.46
N ASN A 40 -4.73 -7.06 0.96
CA ASN A 40 -4.37 -7.59 -0.35
C ASN A 40 -4.77 -6.65 -1.50
N LEU A 41 -5.99 -6.10 -1.47
CA LEU A 41 -6.45 -5.16 -2.48
C LEU A 41 -5.60 -3.88 -2.50
N ILE A 42 -5.30 -3.32 -1.32
CA ILE A 42 -4.40 -2.17 -1.16
C ILE A 42 -3.04 -2.49 -1.80
N LEU A 43 -2.44 -3.62 -1.42
CA LEU A 43 -1.13 -4.01 -1.94
C LEU A 43 -1.12 -4.19 -3.47
N SER A 44 -2.19 -4.76 -4.03
CA SER A 44 -2.35 -4.87 -5.48
C SER A 44 -2.44 -3.51 -6.16
N LYS A 45 -3.24 -2.58 -5.63
CA LYS A 45 -3.38 -1.23 -6.18
C LYS A 45 -2.10 -0.41 -6.05
N SER A 46 -1.41 -0.51 -4.92
CA SER A 46 -0.11 0.15 -4.73
C SER A 46 0.89 -0.33 -5.78
N ARG A 47 1.03 -1.65 -5.99
CA ARG A 47 1.94 -2.21 -6.99
C ARG A 47 1.60 -1.77 -8.42
N GLU A 48 0.32 -1.72 -8.77
CA GLU A 48 -0.15 -1.22 -10.06
C GLU A 48 0.25 0.24 -10.27
N ILE A 49 0.04 1.09 -9.25
CA ILE A 49 0.34 2.53 -9.32
C ILE A 49 1.84 2.81 -9.37
N THR A 50 2.64 2.05 -8.61
CA THR A 50 4.10 2.22 -8.53
C THR A 50 4.86 1.37 -9.54
N CYS A 51 4.17 0.68 -10.45
CA CYS A 51 4.75 -0.26 -11.42
C CYS A 51 5.73 -1.26 -10.76
N SER A 52 5.41 -1.73 -9.55
CA SER A 52 6.30 -2.58 -8.76
C SER A 52 5.98 -4.06 -8.93
N ASP A 53 7.01 -4.88 -9.18
CA ASP A 53 6.86 -6.33 -9.32
C ASP A 53 6.33 -6.99 -8.04
N ALA A 54 6.79 -6.53 -6.87
CA ALA A 54 6.43 -7.10 -5.58
C ALA A 54 6.20 -6.02 -4.51
N GLY A 55 5.57 -6.42 -3.42
CA GLY A 55 5.44 -5.59 -2.23
C GLY A 55 4.89 -6.39 -1.06
N SER A 56 4.95 -5.78 0.12
CA SER A 56 4.49 -6.38 1.37
C SER A 56 3.88 -5.33 2.28
N VAL A 57 2.87 -5.74 3.06
CA VAL A 57 2.18 -4.88 4.02
C VAL A 57 2.45 -5.37 5.44
N TYR A 58 2.79 -4.41 6.29
CA TYR A 58 2.99 -4.61 7.73
C TYR A 58 2.06 -3.67 8.49
N LEU A 59 1.51 -4.14 9.61
CA LEU A 59 0.84 -3.28 10.57
C LEU A 59 1.78 -2.99 11.72
N VAL A 60 1.70 -1.78 12.26
CA VAL A 60 2.45 -1.41 13.45
C VAL A 60 1.63 -1.83 14.67
N ASP A 61 2.17 -2.74 15.47
CA ASP A 61 1.68 -3.01 16.81
C ASP A 61 2.33 -2.03 17.79
N LYS A 62 1.50 -1.27 18.49
CA LYS A 62 1.92 -0.28 19.50
C LYS A 62 1.41 -0.64 20.90
N SER A 63 1.03 -1.89 21.11
CA SER A 63 0.53 -2.37 22.41
C SER A 63 1.58 -2.22 23.52
N ASP A 64 2.87 -2.38 23.17
CA ASP A 64 3.99 -1.93 24.01
C ASP A 64 4.59 -0.61 23.45
N PRO A 65 4.40 0.53 24.14
CA PRO A 65 4.98 1.81 23.72
C PRO A 65 6.51 1.84 23.67
N ARG A 66 7.19 0.93 24.40
CA ARG A 66 8.65 0.85 24.44
C ARG A 66 9.22 -0.02 23.33
N GLN A 67 8.40 -0.89 22.74
CA GLN A 67 8.79 -1.84 21.71
C GLN A 67 7.72 -1.95 20.62
N PRO A 68 7.58 -0.94 19.75
CA PRO A 68 6.69 -1.05 18.60
C PRO A 68 7.18 -2.17 17.67
N MET A 69 6.26 -3.02 17.22
CA MET A 69 6.56 -4.16 16.35
C MET A 69 5.91 -4.01 14.98
N LEU A 70 6.58 -4.53 13.95
CA LEU A 70 5.99 -4.66 12.61
C LEU A 70 5.44 -6.07 12.44
N LEU A 71 4.12 -6.16 12.32
CA LEU A 71 3.40 -7.40 12.08
C LEU A 71 3.20 -7.60 10.58
N PHE A 72 3.85 -8.61 10.01
CA PHE A 72 3.61 -9.00 8.61
C PHE A 72 2.15 -9.40 8.39
N LYS A 73 1.54 -8.93 7.30
CA LYS A 73 0.15 -9.26 6.95
C LYS A 73 -0.05 -9.79 5.54
N ALA A 74 0.67 -9.29 4.55
CA ALA A 74 0.52 -9.73 3.18
C ALA A 74 1.80 -9.49 2.38
N ALA A 75 2.03 -10.35 1.39
CA ALA A 75 3.02 -10.15 0.34
C ALA A 75 2.42 -10.55 -1.01
N GLN A 76 2.85 -9.86 -2.06
CA GLN A 76 2.48 -10.19 -3.43
C GLN A 76 3.69 -10.06 -4.34
N ASN A 77 3.80 -10.95 -5.32
CA ASN A 77 4.84 -10.93 -6.33
C ASN A 77 4.22 -11.31 -7.69
N ALA A 78 4.30 -10.44 -8.70
CA ALA A 78 3.77 -10.72 -10.04
C ALA A 78 4.58 -11.81 -10.74
N SER A 79 5.90 -11.75 -10.64
CA SER A 79 6.81 -12.75 -11.20
C SER A 79 6.69 -14.12 -10.51
N ARG A 80 6.13 -14.19 -9.30
CA ARG A 80 5.95 -15.42 -8.51
C ARG A 80 4.58 -15.44 -7.79
N PRO A 81 3.48 -15.65 -8.52
CA PRO A 81 2.12 -15.46 -7.98
C PRO A 81 1.65 -16.55 -6.99
N PHE A 82 2.43 -17.63 -6.79
CA PHE A 82 2.03 -18.80 -5.99
C PHE A 82 2.88 -19.03 -4.73
N VAL A 83 3.67 -18.05 -4.29
CA VAL A 83 4.52 -18.20 -3.11
C VAL A 83 3.89 -17.43 -1.96
N SER A 84 3.34 -18.16 -0.99
CA SER A 84 2.89 -17.65 0.30
C SER A 84 3.89 -18.00 1.40
#